data_AF-A0A7Y7LVF3-F1
#
_entry.id   AF-A0A7Y7LVF3-F1
#
_cell.length_a   1.000
_cell.length_b   1.000
_cell.length_c   1.000
_cell.angle_alpha   90.00
_cell.angle_beta   90.00
_cell.angle_gamma   90.00
#
_symmetry.space_group_name_H-M   'P 1'
#
loop_
_entity.id
_entity.type
_entity.pdbx_description
1 polymer ?
#
loop_
_entity_poly.entity_id
_entity_poly.type
_entity_poly.pdbx_seq_one_letter_code
_entity_poly.pdbx_strand_id
1 'polypeptide(L)' 'MQNQDRYLQPHQARRRPATTYEDLLGDVIERAFADGIHDLPGLVQRLNDSGLATPGGQQWTEELYRKEMAALAA' A
#
# COMPACT_ATOMS: atom_id res chain seq x y z
N MET A 1 13.40 -34.65 11.78
CA MET A 1 12.90 -33.32 12.20
C MET A 1 11.78 -32.96 11.24
N GLN A 2 10.56 -32.78 11.75
CA GLN A 2 9.36 -32.54 10.94
C GLN A 2 9.37 -31.09 10.39
N ASN A 3 9.25 -30.95 9.06
CA ASN A 3 9.09 -29.66 8.37
C ASN A 3 7.86 -28.92 8.92
N GLN A 4 8.09 -27.73 9.48
CA GLN A 4 7.08 -26.85 10.06
C GLN A 4 6.34 -25.98 9.01
N ASP A 5 6.32 -26.37 7.73
CA ASP A 5 5.69 -25.59 6.65
C ASP A 5 4.19 -25.92 6.45
N ARG A 6 3.45 -26.29 7.50
CA ARG A 6 2.10 -26.88 7.32
C ARG A 6 0.89 -25.97 7.47
N TYR A 7 1.02 -24.71 7.89
CA TYR A 7 -0.17 -23.88 8.12
C TYR A 7 -0.05 -22.39 7.78
N LEU A 8 0.85 -22.01 6.87
CA LEU A 8 0.70 -20.73 6.16
C LEU A 8 0.66 -21.04 4.67
N GLN A 9 -0.52 -21.38 4.15
CA GLN A 9 -0.79 -21.13 2.74
C GLN A 9 -1.06 -19.61 2.66
N PRO A 10 -0.12 -18.80 2.15
CA PRO A 10 -0.41 -17.39 1.97
C PRO A 10 -1.48 -17.31 0.89
N HIS A 11 -2.72 -17.05 1.30
CA HIS A 11 -3.80 -16.68 0.38
C HIS A 11 -3.70 -15.19 -0.02
N GLN A 12 -2.57 -14.54 0.28
CA GLN A 12 -2.25 -13.25 -0.32
C GLN A 12 -1.88 -13.46 -1.79
N ALA A 13 -2.50 -12.68 -2.66
CA ALA A 13 -2.36 -12.72 -4.13
C ALA A 13 -0.96 -12.33 -4.64
N ARG A 14 0.08 -12.44 -3.80
CA ARG A 14 1.43 -11.99 -4.10
C ARG A 14 2.13 -12.98 -5.02
N ARG A 15 2.12 -12.71 -6.33
CA ARG A 15 2.80 -13.52 -7.36
C ARG A 15 4.28 -13.17 -7.55
N ARG A 16 4.71 -12.03 -7.01
CA ARG A 16 6.10 -11.54 -7.06
C ARG A 16 6.46 -10.77 -5.78
N PRO A 17 7.76 -10.58 -5.47
CA PRO A 17 8.17 -9.59 -4.49
C PRO A 17 7.58 -8.21 -4.80
N ALA A 18 7.34 -7.46 -3.73
CA ALA A 18 6.92 -6.07 -3.84
C ALA A 18 8.07 -5.25 -4.42
N THR A 19 7.72 -4.22 -5.17
CA THR A 19 8.70 -3.20 -5.58
C THR A 19 8.97 -2.26 -4.41
N THR A 20 10.09 -1.54 -4.46
CA THR A 20 10.38 -0.49 -3.47
C THR A 20 9.26 0.54 -3.36
N TYR A 21 8.60 0.87 -4.48
CA TYR A 21 7.46 1.78 -4.47
C TYR A 21 6.27 1.21 -3.70
N GLU A 22 5.94 -0.07 -3.91
CA GLU A 22 4.84 -0.74 -3.20
C GLU A 22 5.13 -0.88 -1.70
N ASP A 23 6.38 -1.15 -1.33
CA ASP A 23 6.80 -1.18 0.08
C ASP A 23 6.64 0.21 0.73
N LEU A 24 7.12 1.27 0.09
CA LEU A 24 6.99 2.64 0.59
C LEU A 24 5.52 3.10 0.67
N LEU A 25 4.71 2.73 -0.32
CA LEU A 25 3.28 3.01 -0.31
C LEU A 25 2.59 2.31 0.86
N GLY A 26 2.91 1.03 1.07
CA GLY A 26 2.44 0.25 2.22
C GLY A 26 2.82 0.88 3.56
N ASP A 27 4.10 1.25 3.73
CA ASP A 27 4.61 1.91 4.93
C ASP A 27 3.84 3.19 5.28
N VAL A 28 3.53 4.03 4.28
CA VAL A 28 2.79 5.28 4.52
C VAL A 28 1.34 4.99 4.90
N ILE A 29 0.69 4.02 4.24
CA ILE A 29 -0.68 3.61 4.55
C ILE A 29 -0.75 3.03 5.97
N GLU A 30 0.13 2.11 6.33
CA GLU A 30 0.19 1.48 7.66
C GLU A 30 0.36 2.53 8.76
N ARG A 31 1.25 3.50 8.57
CA ARG A 31 1.45 4.61 9.51
C ARG A 31 0.22 5.53 9.61
N ALA A 32 -0.48 5.79 8.51
CA ALA A 32 -1.72 6.57 8.53
C ALA A 32 -2.77 5.90 9.43
N PHE A 33 -2.98 4.60 9.26
CA PHE A 33 -3.93 3.83 10.07
C PHE A 33 -3.50 3.74 11.54
N ALA A 34 -2.19 3.59 11.82
CA ALA A 34 -1.64 3.60 13.17
C ALA A 34 -1.88 4.94 13.89
N ASP A 35 -1.89 6.05 13.14
CA ASP A 35 -2.17 7.40 13.64
C ASP A 35 -3.68 7.73 13.70
N GLY A 36 -4.55 6.75 13.43
CA GLY A 36 -6.01 6.90 13.52
C GLY A 36 -6.68 7.51 12.30
N ILE A 37 -5.95 7.63 11.17
CA ILE A 37 -6.49 8.15 9.91
C ILE A 37 -7.15 6.98 9.17
N HIS A 38 -8.48 6.92 9.21
CA HIS A 38 -9.25 5.80 8.64
C HIS A 38 -10.15 6.23 7.47
N ASP A 39 -10.11 7.49 7.07
CA ASP A 39 -10.82 8.00 5.91
C ASP A 39 -9.88 8.25 4.72
N LEU A 40 -10.47 8.25 3.52
CA LEU A 40 -9.72 8.42 2.28
C LEU A 40 -9.09 9.82 2.15
N PRO A 41 -9.76 10.93 2.50
CA PRO A 41 -9.15 12.25 2.43
C PRO A 41 -7.91 12.38 3.31
N GLY A 42 -7.97 11.91 4.57
CA GLY A 42 -6.82 11.94 5.47
C GLY A 42 -5.68 11.06 4.98
N LEU A 43 -5.98 9.91 4.38
CA LEU A 43 -4.96 9.03 3.79
C LEU A 43 -4.23 9.71 2.62
N VAL A 44 -4.98 10.37 1.73
CA VAL A 44 -4.40 11.13 0.61
C VAL A 44 -3.54 12.29 1.11
N GLN A 45 -3.98 13.00 2.15
CA GLN A 45 -3.17 14.04 2.77
C GLN A 45 -1.87 13.45 3.35
N ARG A 46 -1.94 12.34 4.09
CA ARG A 46 -0.76 11.68 4.65
C ARG A 46 0.23 11.23 3.58
N LEU A 47 -0.26 10.75 2.44
CA LEU A 47 0.60 10.41 1.30
C LEU A 47 1.35 11.64 0.76
N ASN A 48 0.65 12.76 0.58
CA ASN A 48 1.30 14.00 0.15
C ASN A 48 2.31 14.54 1.18
N ASP A 49 1.99 14.46 2.47
CA ASP A 49 2.88 14.89 3.56
C ASP A 49 4.15 14.02 3.65
N SER A 50 4.08 12.75 3.25
CA SER A 50 5.23 11.85 3.21
C SER A 50 6.22 12.16 2.08
N GLY A 51 5.83 12.99 1.10
CA GLY A 51 6.61 13.28 -0.11
C GLY A 51 6.60 12.16 -1.16
N LEU A 52 5.87 11.07 -0.92
CA LEU A 52 5.69 10.02 -1.91
C LEU A 52 4.78 10.51 -3.04
N ALA A 53 5.30 10.64 -4.26
CA ALA A 53 4.50 10.95 -5.43
C ALA A 53 3.80 9.69 -5.98
N THR A 54 2.77 9.89 -6.79
CA THR A 54 2.18 8.80 -7.60
C THR A 54 3.23 8.22 -8.56
N PRO A 55 3.01 7.05 -9.18
CA PRO A 55 3.92 6.51 -10.18
C PRO A 55 4.16 7.46 -11.37
N GLY A 56 3.20 8.34 -11.65
CA GLY A 56 3.30 9.39 -12.67
C GLY A 56 3.99 10.67 -12.21
N GLY A 57 4.50 10.73 -10.97
CA GLY A 57 5.15 11.91 -10.40
C GLY A 57 4.18 13.02 -9.97
N GLN A 58 2.88 12.73 -9.88
CA GLN A 58 1.85 13.70 -9.49
C GLN A 58 1.63 13.68 -7.97
N GLN A 59 1.04 14.76 -7.45
CA GLN A 59 0.47 14.78 -6.11
C GLN A 59 -0.72 13.80 -6.03
N TRP A 60 -0.96 13.25 -4.85
CA TRP A 60 -2.08 12.35 -4.62
C TRP A 60 -3.41 13.11 -4.59
N THR A 61 -4.38 12.53 -5.28
CA THR A 61 -5.81 12.83 -5.15
C THR A 61 -6.55 11.54 -4.82
N GLU A 62 -7.78 11.63 -4.33
CA GLU A 62 -8.61 10.44 -4.09
C GLU A 62 -8.81 9.59 -5.35
N GLU A 63 -8.95 10.23 -6.51
CA GLU A 63 -9.12 9.55 -7.80
C GLU A 63 -7.86 8.76 -8.17
N LEU A 64 -6.68 9.40 -8.07
CA LEU A 64 -5.40 8.75 -8.36
C LEU A 64 -5.11 7.61 -7.38
N TYR A 65 -5.45 7.78 -6.10
CA TYR A 65 -5.37 6.70 -5.11
C TYR A 65 -6.21 5.50 -5.52
N ARG A 66 -7.50 5.69 -5.82
CA ARG A 66 -8.39 4.59 -6.22
C ARG A 66 -7.91 3.91 -7.49
N LYS A 67 -7.45 4.68 -8.48
CA LYS A 67 -6.90 4.16 -9.73
C LYS A 67 -5.67 3.27 -9.48
N GLU A 68 -4.77 3.72 -8.61
CA GLU A 68 -3.58 2.96 -8.26
C GLU A 68 -3.93 1.66 -7.52
N MET A 69 -4.79 1.74 -6.50
CA MET A 69 -5.23 0.55 -5.76
C MET A 69 -5.90 -0.47 -6.67
N ALA A 70 -6.69 -0.03 -7.65
CA ALA A 70 -7.30 -0.91 -8.64
C ALA A 70 -6.25 -1.57 -9.56
N ALA A 71 -5.19 -0.84 -9.94
CA ALA A 71 -4.11 -1.39 -10.75
C ALA A 71 -3.26 -2.42 -9.99
N LEU A 72 -2.99 -2.18 -8.70
CA LEU A 72 -2.24 -3.09 -7.84
C LEU A 72 -3.03 -4.35 -7.44
N ALA A 73 -4.37 -4.30 -7.52
CA ALA A 73 -5.24 -5.44 -7.21
C ALA A 73 -5.42 -6.44 -8.37
N ALA A 74 -4.94 -6.11 -9.58
CA ALA A 74 -5.07 -6.94 -10.79
C ALA A 74 -4.04 -8.09 -10.85
#